data_AF-A0A4P9ZR99-F1
#
_entry.id   AF-A0A4P9ZR99-F1
#
_cell.length_a   1.000
_cell.length_b   1.000
_cell.length_c   1.000
_cell.angle_alpha   90.00
_cell.angle_beta   90.00
_cell.angle_gamma   90.00
#
_symmetry.space_group_name_H-M   'P 1'
#
loop_
_entity.id
_entity.type
_entity.pdbx_description
1 polymer ?
#
loop_
_entity_poly.entity_id
_entity_poly.type
_entity_poly.pdbx_seq_one_letter_code
_entity_poly.pdbx_strand_id
1 'polypeptide(L)'
;MDKSLFQLKFTAKSLQRQAKQCTRDEAREKTKVKQAIKMGNTEGARIHAENAIRKKNEALNLLRLSSRIDGVASRVQTAVTMRQVTGSMTAVVGSMEKALNAMNLEKISLTMDKFETQFENLDLQAQYMEGTMSGTTTLTTPQADVDQLMQQVAEEHGLELNHQLGVPTNALPESPIADPVPKDDLTERLARLRNM
;
A
#
# COMPACT_ATOMS: atom_id res chain seq x y z
N MET A 1 -2.57 -3.51 32.09
CA MET A 1 -1.32 -3.97 31.43
C MET A 1 -0.52 -2.79 30.87
N ASP A 2 -1.16 -1.66 30.55
CA ASP A 2 -0.51 -0.51 29.91
C ASP A 2 0.59 0.14 30.77
N LYS A 3 0.43 0.16 32.10
CA LYS A 3 1.44 0.67 33.03
C LYS A 3 2.74 -0.15 32.99
N SER A 4 2.64 -1.47 32.88
CA SER A 4 3.80 -2.38 32.81
C SER A 4 4.50 -2.26 31.45
N LEU A 5 3.74 -2.17 30.37
CA LEU A 5 4.28 -1.95 29.02
C LEU A 5 4.99 -0.59 28.89
N PHE A 6 4.39 0.46 29.46
CA PHE A 6 5.01 1.77 29.56
C PHE A 6 6.33 1.70 30.33
N GLN A 7 6.34 1.03 31.50
CA GLN A 7 7.55 0.88 32.30
C GLN A 7 8.66 0.13 31.55
N LEU A 8 8.32 -0.91 30.77
CA LEU A 8 9.29 -1.64 29.95
C LEU A 8 9.88 -0.75 28.86
N LYS A 9 9.05 -0.04 28.08
CA LYS A 9 9.50 0.90 27.04
C LYS A 9 10.35 2.03 27.62
N PHE A 10 9.94 2.57 28.77
CA PHE A 10 10.68 3.61 29.49
C PHE A 10 12.05 3.09 29.94
N THR A 11 12.10 1.91 30.53
CA THR A 11 13.35 1.27 31.00
C THR A 11 14.28 0.99 29.82
N ALA A 12 13.78 0.44 28.71
CA ALA A 12 14.57 0.21 27.50
C ALA A 12 15.23 1.50 27.00
N LYS A 13 14.46 2.60 26.94
CA LYS A 13 14.95 3.91 26.49
C LYS A 13 15.91 4.56 27.50
N SER A 14 15.68 4.38 28.79
CA SER A 14 16.57 4.83 29.86
C SER A 14 17.94 4.13 29.76
N LEU A 15 17.95 2.80 29.59
CA LEU A 15 19.17 2.02 29.40
C LEU A 15 19.92 2.42 28.12
N GLN A 16 19.20 2.70 27.03
CA GLN A 16 19.82 3.20 25.79
C GLN A 16 20.50 4.56 25.99
N ARG A 17 19.88 5.46 26.78
CA ARG A 17 20.49 6.75 27.14
C ARG A 17 21.73 6.55 28.01
N GLN A 18 21.68 5.66 29.00
CA GLN A 18 22.83 5.34 29.84
C GLN A 18 23.97 4.71 29.03
N ALA A 19 23.67 3.81 28.09
CA ALA A 19 24.66 3.25 27.17
C ALA A 19 25.34 4.35 26.35
N LYS A 20 24.56 5.29 25.78
CA LYS A 20 25.11 6.45 25.07
C LYS A 20 25.98 7.32 25.97
N GLN A 21 25.57 7.55 27.21
CA GLN A 21 26.38 8.29 28.18
C GLN A 21 27.72 7.59 28.43
N CYS A 22 27.73 6.27 28.66
CA CYS A 22 28.97 5.51 28.82
C CYS A 22 29.88 5.57 27.57
N THR A 23 29.33 5.57 26.35
CA THR A 23 30.15 5.76 25.13
C THR A 23 30.77 7.17 25.04
N ARG A 24 30.08 8.21 25.53
CA ARG A 24 30.65 9.56 25.60
C ARG A 24 31.77 9.63 26.62
N ASP A 25 31.59 8.99 27.77
CA ASP A 25 32.61 8.94 28.81
C ASP A 25 33.82 8.10 28.40
N GLU A 26 33.62 7.01 27.64
CA GLU A 26 34.69 6.27 26.96
C GLU A 26 35.51 7.18 26.03
N ALA A 27 34.85 7.98 25.20
CA ALA A 27 35.53 8.90 24.28
C ALA A 27 36.35 9.98 25.02
N ARG A 28 35.83 10.46 26.16
CA ARG A 28 36.56 11.38 27.04
C ARG A 28 37.80 10.72 27.63
N GLU A 29 37.69 9.51 28.16
CA GLU A 29 38.83 8.77 28.71
C GLU A 29 39.88 8.47 27.63
N LYS A 30 39.47 8.10 26.40
CA LYS A 30 40.39 7.96 25.26
C LYS A 30 41.16 9.25 24.93
N THR A 31 40.52 10.40 25.08
CA THR A 31 41.17 11.69 24.88
C THR A 31 42.21 11.96 25.96
N LYS A 32 41.90 11.63 27.22
CA LYS A 32 42.84 11.70 28.35
C LYS A 32 44.02 10.74 28.18
N VAL A 33 43.79 9.53 27.67
CA VAL A 33 44.88 8.58 27.32
C VAL A 33 45.85 9.23 26.32
N LYS A 34 45.33 9.82 25.23
CA LYS A 34 46.17 10.50 24.24
C LYS A 34 46.99 11.62 24.86
N GLN A 35 46.40 12.39 25.78
CA GLN A 35 47.10 13.47 26.47
C GLN A 35 48.17 12.97 27.44
N ALA A 36 47.87 11.92 28.23
CA ALA A 36 48.80 11.30 29.17
C ALA A 36 50.01 10.69 28.44
N ILE A 37 49.80 10.05 27.29
CA ILE A 37 50.89 9.53 26.44
C ILE A 37 51.79 10.68 25.95
N LYS A 38 51.22 11.79 25.48
CA LYS A 38 52.00 12.97 25.04
C LYS A 38 52.83 13.58 26.15
N MET A 39 52.36 13.51 27.39
CA MET A 39 53.06 14.01 28.58
C MET A 39 54.10 13.01 29.12
N GLY A 40 54.26 11.83 28.52
CA GLY A 40 55.17 10.79 29.00
C GLY A 40 54.70 10.06 30.26
N ASN A 41 53.46 10.30 30.72
CA ASN A 41 52.90 9.64 31.89
C ASN A 41 52.26 8.30 31.50
N THR A 42 53.09 7.26 31.46
CA THR A 42 52.72 5.89 31.06
C THR A 42 51.75 5.23 32.05
N GLU A 43 51.88 5.51 33.34
CA GLU A 43 51.02 4.95 34.39
C GLU A 43 49.61 5.56 34.33
N GLY A 44 49.50 6.88 34.22
CA GLY A 44 48.23 7.58 34.03
C GLY A 44 47.53 7.18 32.74
N ALA A 45 48.28 6.99 31.65
CA ALA A 45 47.73 6.49 30.40
C ALA A 45 47.12 5.08 30.54
N ARG A 46 47.74 4.19 31.33
CA ARG A 46 47.24 2.84 31.59
C ARG A 46 45.90 2.86 32.35
N ILE A 47 45.80 3.69 33.39
CA ILE A 47 44.57 3.83 34.19
C ILE A 47 43.41 4.38 33.34
N HIS A 48 43.67 5.43 32.54
CA HIS A 48 42.65 5.98 31.64
C HIS A 48 42.24 4.98 30.55
N ALA A 49 43.16 4.16 30.06
CA ALA A 49 42.87 3.13 29.06
C ALA A 49 41.99 2.02 29.65
N GLU A 50 42.28 1.54 30.86
CA GLU A 50 41.46 0.56 31.56
C GLU A 50 40.04 1.08 31.81
N ASN A 51 39.92 2.34 32.26
CA ASN A 51 38.62 2.98 32.44
C ASN A 51 37.84 3.09 31.13
N ALA A 52 38.49 3.41 30.01
CA ALA A 52 37.85 3.43 28.70
C ALA A 52 37.32 2.04 28.30
N ILE A 53 38.13 0.98 28.48
CA ILE A 53 37.71 -0.39 28.18
C ILE A 53 36.53 -0.82 29.05
N ARG A 54 36.57 -0.51 30.35
CA ARG A 54 35.46 -0.79 31.28
C ARG A 54 34.18 -0.10 30.84
N LYS A 55 34.24 1.19 30.50
CA LYS A 55 33.09 1.98 30.03
C LYS A 55 32.53 1.48 28.70
N LYS A 56 33.39 1.02 27.79
CA LYS A 56 32.97 0.38 26.54
C LYS A 56 32.19 -0.92 26.80
N ASN A 57 32.70 -1.78 27.68
CA ASN A 57 32.03 -3.04 28.02
C ASN A 57 30.70 -2.80 28.73
N GLU A 58 30.66 -1.83 29.65
CA GLU A 58 29.42 -1.39 30.31
C GLU A 58 28.39 -0.89 29.29
N ALA A 59 28.79 -0.06 28.33
CA ALA A 59 27.92 0.44 27.26
C ALA A 59 27.34 -0.70 26.40
N LEU A 60 28.16 -1.67 26.01
CA LEU A 60 27.72 -2.83 25.23
C LEU A 60 26.72 -3.69 26.01
N ASN A 61 26.95 -3.92 27.29
CA ASN A 61 26.05 -4.69 28.14
C ASN A 61 24.70 -3.98 28.33
N LEU A 62 24.72 -2.66 28.59
CA LEU A 62 23.50 -1.84 28.68
C LEU A 62 22.73 -1.82 27.37
N LEU A 63 23.42 -1.72 26.23
CA LEU A 63 22.78 -1.75 24.92
C LEU A 63 22.13 -3.11 24.64
N ARG A 64 22.83 -4.21 24.91
CA ARG A 64 22.25 -5.57 24.79
C ARG A 64 21.02 -5.75 25.67
N LEU A 65 21.06 -5.28 26.91
CA LEU A 65 19.93 -5.34 27.82
C LEU A 65 18.75 -4.50 27.33
N SER A 66 19.03 -3.27 26.87
CA SER A 66 18.03 -2.37 26.27
C SER A 66 17.32 -3.03 25.08
N SER A 67 18.07 -3.61 24.13
CA SER A 67 17.50 -4.31 22.97
C SER A 67 16.64 -5.51 23.36
N ARG A 68 17.04 -6.28 24.37
CA ARG A 68 16.24 -7.41 24.88
C ARG A 68 14.93 -6.93 25.49
N ILE A 69 14.96 -5.87 26.32
CA ILE A 69 13.76 -5.31 26.95
C ILE A 69 12.82 -4.71 25.89
N ASP A 70 13.35 -4.02 24.89
CA ASP A 70 12.55 -3.46 23.81
C ASP A 70 11.84 -4.56 22.99
N GLY A 71 12.55 -5.66 22.70
CA GLY A 71 11.95 -6.83 22.06
C GLY A 71 10.80 -7.44 22.87
N VAL A 72 10.98 -7.56 24.20
CA VAL A 72 9.90 -8.02 25.10
C VAL A 72 8.75 -7.03 25.11
N ALA A 73 9.02 -5.73 25.18
CA ALA A 73 8.00 -4.68 25.14
C ALA A 73 7.18 -4.72 23.84
N SER A 74 7.82 -4.97 22.69
CA SER A 74 7.13 -5.12 21.40
C SER A 74 6.18 -6.32 21.37
N ARG A 75 6.61 -7.46 21.93
CA ARG A 75 5.76 -8.66 22.06
C ARG A 75 4.56 -8.39 22.99
N VAL A 76 4.79 -7.73 24.12
CA VAL A 76 3.72 -7.35 25.06
C VAL A 76 2.75 -6.36 24.40
N GLN A 77 3.25 -5.37 23.64
CA GLN A 77 2.40 -4.44 22.89
C GLN A 77 1.49 -5.20 21.92
N THR A 78 2.05 -6.15 21.17
CA THR A 78 1.29 -6.97 20.23
C THR A 78 0.20 -7.76 20.94
N ALA A 79 0.53 -8.38 22.09
CA ALA A 79 -0.45 -9.11 22.89
C ALA A 79 -1.57 -8.20 23.44
N VAL A 80 -1.24 -6.98 23.88
CA VAL A 80 -2.22 -5.99 24.34
C VAL A 80 -3.15 -5.56 23.20
N THR A 81 -2.59 -5.23 22.03
CA THR A 81 -3.37 -4.87 20.84
C THR A 81 -4.26 -6.03 20.40
N MET A 82 -3.74 -7.26 20.35
CA MET A 82 -4.52 -8.44 19.99
C MET A 82 -5.67 -8.65 20.96
N ARG A 83 -5.44 -8.50 22.27
CA ARG A 83 -6.49 -8.58 23.29
C ARG A 83 -7.57 -7.52 23.10
N GLN A 84 -7.21 -6.29 22.72
CA GLN A 84 -8.17 -5.22 22.45
C GLN A 84 -9.01 -5.51 21.19
N VAL A 85 -8.38 -6.04 20.14
CA VAL A 85 -9.08 -6.50 18.92
C VAL A 85 -10.03 -7.64 19.25
N THR A 86 -9.58 -8.65 19.99
CA THR A 86 -10.44 -9.75 20.43
C THR A 86 -11.63 -9.25 21.24
N GLY A 87 -11.42 -8.34 22.21
CA GLY A 87 -12.51 -7.75 22.98
C GLY A 87 -13.52 -6.98 22.12
N SER A 88 -13.04 -6.25 21.12
CA SER A 88 -13.89 -5.52 20.17
C SER A 88 -14.68 -6.48 19.27
N MET A 89 -14.03 -7.53 18.76
CA MET A 89 -14.70 -8.58 17.97
C MET A 89 -15.77 -9.29 18.80
N THR A 90 -15.50 -9.63 20.06
CA THR A 90 -16.50 -10.25 20.95
C THR A 90 -17.70 -9.33 21.15
N ALA A 91 -17.48 -8.03 21.34
CA ALA A 91 -18.57 -7.06 21.46
C ALA A 91 -19.41 -6.95 20.18
N VAL A 92 -18.77 -6.95 19.00
CA VAL A 92 -19.44 -6.91 17.70
C VAL A 92 -20.21 -8.20 17.41
N VAL A 93 -19.66 -9.37 17.73
CA VAL A 93 -20.36 -10.64 17.56
C VAL A 93 -21.59 -10.69 18.47
N GLY A 94 -21.48 -10.24 19.72
CA GLY A 94 -22.62 -10.15 20.63
C GLY A 94 -23.69 -9.14 20.18
N SER A 95 -23.31 -8.02 19.57
CA SER A 95 -24.29 -7.08 19.00
C SER A 95 -24.92 -7.61 17.71
N MET A 96 -24.15 -8.33 16.89
CA MET A 96 -24.63 -8.99 15.69
C MET A 96 -25.61 -10.12 16.01
N GLU A 97 -25.34 -10.92 17.04
CA GLU A 97 -26.25 -11.98 17.51
C GLU A 97 -27.59 -11.39 18.00
N LYS A 98 -27.55 -10.26 18.71
CA LYS A 98 -28.77 -9.52 19.09
C LYS A 98 -29.51 -8.94 17.89
N ALA A 99 -28.78 -8.39 16.91
CA ALA A 99 -29.36 -7.85 15.69
C ALA A 99 -30.00 -8.96 14.85
N LEU A 100 -29.34 -10.12 14.70
CA LEU A 100 -29.87 -11.30 14.00
C LEU A 100 -31.12 -11.85 14.68
N ASN A 101 -31.15 -11.91 16.02
CA ASN A 101 -32.35 -12.31 16.76
C ASN A 101 -33.50 -11.29 16.64
N ALA A 102 -33.21 -10.00 16.45
CA ALA A 102 -34.19 -8.95 16.20
C ALA A 102 -34.61 -8.85 14.72
N MET A 103 -33.83 -9.45 13.82
CA MET A 103 -34.09 -9.46 12.38
C MET A 103 -35.16 -10.52 12.07
N ASN A 104 -36.43 -10.13 12.23
CA ASN A 104 -37.54 -10.94 11.74
C ASN A 104 -37.35 -11.16 10.22
N LEU A 105 -37.24 -12.43 9.80
CA LEU A 105 -37.15 -12.87 8.39
C LEU A 105 -38.18 -12.17 7.48
N GLU A 106 -39.36 -11.87 8.01
CA GLU A 106 -40.44 -11.17 7.31
C GLU A 106 -40.07 -9.72 6.93
N LYS A 107 -39.34 -9.00 7.78
CA LYS A 107 -38.82 -7.66 7.46
C LYS A 107 -37.71 -7.72 6.42
N ILE A 108 -36.89 -8.78 6.41
CA ILE A 108 -35.84 -8.95 5.40
C ILE A 108 -36.48 -9.14 4.02
N SER A 109 -37.49 -10.00 3.91
CA SER A 109 -38.26 -10.21 2.67
C SER A 109 -38.84 -8.88 2.17
N LEU A 110 -39.50 -8.12 3.04
CA LEU A 110 -40.10 -6.84 2.67
C LEU A 110 -39.08 -5.77 2.25
N THR A 111 -37.86 -5.84 2.80
CA THR A 111 -36.79 -4.88 2.47
C THR A 111 -36.08 -5.29 1.18
N MET A 112 -36.00 -6.60 0.87
CA MET A 112 -35.49 -7.08 -0.42
C MET A 112 -36.43 -6.77 -1.57
N ASP A 113 -37.75 -6.93 -1.39
CA ASP A 113 -38.74 -6.51 -2.41
C ASP A 113 -38.64 -4.99 -2.71
N LYS A 114 -38.39 -4.18 -1.67
CA LYS A 114 -38.15 -2.73 -1.80
C LYS A 114 -36.81 -2.39 -2.44
N PHE A 115 -35.79 -3.22 -2.22
CA PHE A 115 -34.47 -3.05 -2.84
C PHE A 115 -34.54 -3.37 -4.33
N GLU A 116 -35.21 -4.45 -4.72
CA GLU A 116 -35.40 -4.85 -6.11
C GLU A 116 -36.15 -3.77 -6.90
N THR A 117 -37.25 -3.25 -6.36
CA THR A 117 -37.97 -2.11 -6.96
C THR A 117 -37.15 -0.82 -7.00
N GLN A 118 -36.29 -0.53 -6.01
CA GLN A 118 -35.41 0.65 -6.07
C GLN A 118 -34.27 0.48 -7.08
N PHE A 119 -33.70 -0.72 -7.19
CA PHE A 119 -32.62 -1.02 -8.11
C PHE A 119 -33.11 -1.01 -9.56
N GLU A 120 -34.29 -1.55 -9.82
CA GLU A 120 -34.94 -1.51 -11.14
C GLU A 120 -35.23 -0.06 -11.55
N ASN A 121 -35.72 0.79 -10.64
CA ASN A 121 -35.89 2.22 -10.92
C ASN A 121 -34.57 2.94 -11.19
N LEU A 122 -33.49 2.57 -10.50
CA LEU A 122 -32.17 3.18 -10.69
C LEU A 122 -31.57 2.76 -12.03
N ASP A 123 -31.73 1.49 -12.43
CA ASP A 123 -31.28 1.00 -13.74
C ASP A 123 -32.09 1.65 -14.88
N LEU A 124 -33.41 1.79 -14.72
CA LEU A 124 -34.25 2.54 -15.67
C LEU A 124 -33.83 4.02 -15.76
N GLN A 125 -33.49 4.63 -14.62
CA GLN A 125 -33.04 6.02 -14.58
C GLN A 125 -31.64 6.19 -15.17
N ALA A 126 -30.75 5.22 -14.98
CA ALA A 126 -29.43 5.17 -15.60
C ALA A 126 -29.53 4.98 -17.11
N GLN A 127 -30.36 4.05 -17.60
CA GLN A 127 -30.63 3.88 -19.04
C GLN A 127 -31.25 5.14 -19.67
N TYR A 128 -32.19 5.77 -18.97
CA TYR A 128 -32.79 7.02 -19.46
C TYR A 128 -31.79 8.18 -19.47
N MET A 129 -30.94 8.27 -18.44
CA MET A 129 -29.88 9.27 -18.37
C MET A 129 -28.77 8.99 -19.39
N GLU A 130 -28.41 7.74 -19.64
CA GLU A 130 -27.43 7.35 -20.67
C GLU A 130 -27.97 7.56 -22.07
N GLY A 131 -29.26 7.29 -22.33
CA GLY A 131 -29.91 7.60 -23.60
C GLY A 131 -29.96 9.11 -23.89
N THR A 132 -30.23 9.94 -22.87
CA THR A 132 -30.27 11.41 -23.02
C THR A 132 -28.88 12.04 -23.06
N MET A 133 -27.92 11.52 -22.29
CA MET A 133 -26.52 11.96 -22.33
C MET A 133 -25.82 11.50 -23.61
N SER A 134 -26.04 10.28 -24.11
CA SER A 134 -25.44 9.79 -25.37
C SER A 134 -25.78 10.68 -26.55
N GLY A 135 -27.01 11.21 -26.62
CA GLY A 135 -27.40 12.18 -27.64
C GLY A 135 -26.75 13.56 -27.50
N THR A 136 -26.29 13.93 -26.30
CA THR A 136 -25.60 15.20 -26.04
C THR A 136 -24.07 15.05 -26.22
N THR A 137 -23.50 13.93 -25.76
CA THR A 137 -22.06 13.64 -25.81
C THR A 137 -21.57 13.37 -27.24
N THR A 138 -22.42 12.79 -28.12
CA THR A 138 -22.08 12.63 -29.55
C THR A 138 -21.82 13.96 -30.27
N LEU A 139 -22.36 15.07 -29.78
CA LEU A 139 -22.12 16.40 -30.35
C LEU A 139 -20.82 17.05 -29.84
N THR A 140 -20.43 16.78 -28.60
CA THR A 140 -19.26 17.41 -27.96
C THR A 140 -17.99 16.56 -28.04
N THR A 141 -18.13 15.25 -28.25
CA THR A 141 -17.03 14.29 -28.30
C THR A 141 -17.19 13.39 -29.52
N PRO A 142 -16.71 13.82 -30.70
CA PRO A 142 -16.81 13.04 -31.92
C PRO A 142 -16.09 11.69 -31.78
N GLN A 143 -16.73 10.60 -32.22
CA GLN A 143 -16.20 9.24 -32.11
C GLN A 143 -14.79 9.12 -32.71
N ALA A 144 -14.54 9.84 -33.83
CA ALA A 144 -13.26 9.86 -34.51
C ALA A 144 -12.10 10.40 -33.65
N ASP A 145 -12.37 11.41 -32.81
CA ASP A 145 -11.35 12.02 -31.94
C ASP A 145 -11.00 11.09 -30.77
N VAL A 146 -11.97 10.30 -30.31
CA VAL A 146 -11.77 9.28 -29.27
C VAL A 146 -10.99 8.09 -29.82
N ASP A 147 -11.33 7.63 -31.03
CA ASP A 147 -10.63 6.52 -31.70
C ASP A 147 -9.17 6.90 -31.99
N GLN A 148 -8.91 8.14 -32.41
CA GLN A 148 -7.56 8.66 -32.62
C GLN A 148 -6.75 8.73 -31.31
N LEU A 149 -7.36 9.21 -30.22
CA LEU A 149 -6.69 9.25 -28.91
C LEU A 149 -6.42 7.82 -28.38
N MET A 150 -7.36 6.89 -28.57
CA MET A 150 -7.20 5.49 -28.17
C MET A 150 -6.07 4.81 -28.95
N GLN A 151 -5.96 5.09 -30.25
CA GLN A 151 -4.86 4.60 -31.08
C GLN A 151 -3.52 5.20 -30.65
N GLN A 152 -3.47 6.50 -30.34
CA GLN A 152 -2.25 7.15 -29.86
C GLN A 152 -1.78 6.59 -28.50
N VAL A 153 -2.70 6.37 -27.55
CA VAL A 153 -2.37 5.78 -26.24
C VAL A 153 -1.98 4.30 -26.37
N ALA A 154 -2.61 3.56 -27.29
CA ALA A 154 -2.25 2.18 -27.58
C ALA A 154 -0.82 2.08 -28.16
N GLU A 155 -0.48 2.95 -29.12
CA GLU A 155 0.87 3.06 -29.68
C GLU A 155 1.91 3.49 -28.62
N GLU A 156 1.59 4.46 -27.75
CA GLU A 156 2.48 4.94 -26.67
C GLU A 156 2.78 3.88 -25.60
N HIS A 157 1.85 2.95 -25.34
CA HIS A 157 2.04 1.87 -24.38
C HIS A 157 2.49 0.55 -25.02
N GLY A 158 2.81 0.55 -26.33
CA GLY A 158 3.19 -0.66 -27.05
C GLY A 158 2.09 -1.72 -27.07
N LEU A 159 0.86 -1.32 -26.78
CA LEU A 159 -0.35 -2.08 -27.09
C LEU A 159 -0.54 -1.89 -28.59
N GLU A 160 0.22 -2.61 -29.41
CA GLU A 160 -0.20 -2.73 -30.80
C GLU A 160 -1.65 -3.20 -30.76
N LEU A 161 -2.56 -2.40 -31.30
CA LEU A 161 -3.92 -2.81 -31.61
C LEU A 161 -3.89 -3.83 -32.76
N ASN A 162 -2.98 -4.80 -32.66
CA ASN A 162 -2.78 -5.90 -33.57
C ASN A 162 -3.87 -6.91 -33.21
N HIS A 163 -5.03 -6.71 -33.82
CA HIS A 163 -5.79 -7.82 -34.36
C HIS A 163 -6.12 -8.94 -33.35
N GLN A 164 -6.79 -8.59 -32.24
CA GLN A 164 -7.47 -9.57 -31.37
C GLN A 164 -8.96 -9.25 -31.21
N LEU A 165 -9.63 -8.94 -32.33
CA LEU A 165 -10.94 -9.54 -32.58
C LEU A 165 -10.72 -10.71 -33.54
N GLY A 166 -10.27 -11.86 -33.03
CA GLY A 166 -10.10 -13.04 -33.88
C GLY A 166 -9.11 -14.07 -33.36
N VAL A 167 -9.45 -14.75 -32.27
CA VAL A 167 -9.00 -16.14 -32.06
C VAL A 167 -10.16 -16.99 -32.59
N PRO A 168 -9.94 -17.79 -33.65
CA PRO A 168 -9.38 -19.12 -33.44
C PRO A 168 -8.26 -19.48 -34.41
N THR A 169 -7.11 -19.87 -33.87
CA THR A 169 -6.08 -20.57 -34.65
C THR A 169 -6.39 -22.06 -34.66
N ASN A 170 -6.81 -22.60 -35.80
CA ASN A 170 -6.43 -23.96 -36.18
C ASN A 170 -6.21 -24.08 -37.70
N ALA A 171 -4.91 -24.20 -38.05
CA ALA A 171 -4.31 -24.87 -39.20
C ALA A 171 -4.65 -24.41 -40.66
N LEU A 172 -3.63 -23.88 -41.37
CA LEU A 172 -2.95 -24.44 -42.58
C LEU A 172 -2.18 -23.33 -43.35
N PRO A 173 -1.15 -23.65 -44.17
CA PRO A 173 -0.07 -22.73 -44.55
C PRO A 173 -0.15 -22.11 -45.96
N GLU A 174 0.58 -20.99 -46.12
CA GLU A 174 1.23 -20.38 -47.31
C GLU A 174 0.41 -19.85 -48.52
N SER A 175 0.44 -18.52 -48.71
CA SER A 175 0.95 -17.85 -49.94
C SER A 175 0.89 -16.29 -49.85
N PRO A 176 1.66 -15.55 -50.68
CA PRO A 176 2.31 -14.30 -50.27
C PRO A 176 1.56 -13.00 -50.64
N ILE A 177 1.79 -11.99 -49.80
CA ILE A 177 1.93 -10.54 -50.04
C ILE A 177 1.02 -9.93 -51.14
N ALA A 178 0.07 -9.10 -50.74
CA ALA A 178 -0.45 -8.01 -51.56
C ALA A 178 -0.54 -6.71 -50.74
N ASP A 179 0.04 -5.66 -51.29
CA ASP A 179 0.26 -4.31 -50.77
C ASP A 179 -1.00 -3.58 -50.24
N PRO A 180 -0.85 -2.55 -49.39
CA PRO A 180 -1.96 -1.87 -48.72
C PRO A 180 -2.77 -1.02 -49.72
N VAL A 181 -4.08 -1.24 -49.75
CA VAL A 181 -5.02 -0.40 -50.52
C VAL A 181 -5.19 0.96 -49.82
N PRO A 182 -4.97 2.09 -50.50
CA PRO A 182 -5.14 3.42 -49.91
C PRO A 182 -6.64 3.77 -49.71
N LYS A 183 -6.93 4.41 -48.57
CA LYS A 183 -8.26 4.77 -48.02
C LYS A 183 -9.13 5.69 -48.90
N ASP A 184 -8.66 6.14 -50.07
CA ASP A 184 -9.36 7.10 -50.93
C ASP A 184 -10.59 6.49 -51.63
N ASP A 185 -10.62 5.17 -51.84
CA ASP A 185 -11.67 4.47 -52.61
C ASP A 185 -13.03 4.41 -51.88
N LEU A 186 -13.02 4.38 -50.53
CA LEU A 186 -14.26 4.28 -49.74
C LEU A 186 -15.02 5.61 -49.71
N THR A 187 -14.30 6.71 -49.60
CA THR A 187 -14.86 8.07 -49.57
C THR A 187 -15.47 8.42 -50.93
N GLU A 188 -14.83 8.01 -52.02
CA GLU A 188 -15.34 8.21 -53.38
C GLU A 188 -16.58 7.32 -53.66
N ARG A 189 -16.59 6.07 -53.15
CA ARG A 189 -17.75 5.18 -53.23
C ARG A 189 -18.98 5.71 -52.48
N LEU A 190 -18.78 6.28 -51.29
CA LEU A 190 -19.86 6.89 -50.53
C LEU A 190 -20.39 8.17 -51.18
N ALA A 191 -19.52 8.97 -51.81
CA ALA A 191 -19.92 10.14 -52.59
C ALA A 191 -20.77 9.76 -53.82
N ARG A 192 -20.41 8.68 -54.52
CA ARG A 192 -21.20 8.18 -55.67
C ARG A 192 -22.57 7.63 -55.26
N LEU A 193 -22.68 6.99 -54.10
CA LEU A 193 -23.96 6.49 -53.56
C LEU A 193 -24.87 7.60 -53.04
N ARG A 194 -24.32 8.77 -52.69
CA ARG A 194 -25.11 9.93 -52.22
C ARG A 194 -25.66 10.80 -53.36
N ASN A 195 -25.13 10.64 -54.58
CA ASN A 195 -25.53 11.36 -55.79
C ASN A 195 -26.38 10.49 -56.75
N MET A 196 -26.85 9.32 -56.31
CA MET A 196 -27.91 8.56 -56.97
C MET A 196 -29.28 8.84 -56.34
#